data_AF-A0A6G2BB76-F1
#
_entry.id   AF-A0A6G2BB76-F1
#
_cell.length_a   1.000
_cell.length_b   1.000
_cell.length_c   1.000
_cell.angle_alpha   90.00
_cell.angle_beta   90.00
_cell.angle_gamma   90.00
#
_symmetry.space_group_name_H-M   'P 1'
#
loop_
_entity.id
_entity.type
_entity.pdbx_description
1 polymer ?
#
loop_
_entity_poly.entity_id
_entity_poly.type
_entity_poly.pdbx_seq_one_letter_code
_entity_poly.pdbx_strand_id
1 'polypeptide(L)'
;MSLHTETAHWLGALRRQFPELLGELAPGGRSPAVPAATPGPVNPSRATAPLRLHVSDAVRDITDGVTELEEAVHDRLGLPRPRRARVPQRIGRVLNLLDRVGEHPVLAEHVRDEARRMARRCARVLGESEPMTAVAGRCPWCDSVSLRAFPERRAVLCINPGCRCDDPECDCRTDPAHRHAWQRHELPGGEV
;
A
#
# COMPACT_ATOMS: atom_id res chain seq x y z
N MET A 1 -12.21 -13.37 7.93
CA MET A 1 -12.81 -12.18 7.28
C MET A 1 -13.03 -12.51 5.82
N SER A 2 -14.10 -12.03 5.18
CA SER A 2 -14.33 -12.30 3.76
C SER A 2 -13.39 -11.47 2.88
N LEU A 3 -13.02 -12.03 1.72
CA LEU A 3 -12.24 -11.36 0.67
C LEU A 3 -12.83 -9.98 0.33
N HIS A 4 -14.16 -9.89 0.25
CA HIS A 4 -14.90 -8.66 0.04
C HIS A 4 -14.55 -7.56 1.07
N THR A 5 -14.59 -7.88 2.36
CA THR A 5 -14.28 -6.91 3.43
C THR A 5 -12.82 -6.46 3.39
N GLU A 6 -11.90 -7.35 3.03
CA GLU A 6 -10.48 -7.00 2.87
C GLU A 6 -10.27 -6.06 1.66
N THR A 7 -10.87 -6.37 0.52
CA THR A 7 -10.80 -5.55 -0.69
C THR A 7 -11.39 -4.14 -0.45
N ALA A 8 -12.55 -4.07 0.21
CA ALA A 8 -13.17 -2.79 0.56
C ALA A 8 -12.29 -1.94 1.48
N HIS A 9 -11.58 -2.58 2.42
CA HIS A 9 -10.64 -1.90 3.31
C HIS A 9 -9.47 -1.28 2.51
N TRP A 10 -8.82 -2.06 1.63
CA TRP A 10 -7.68 -1.57 0.84
C TRP A 10 -8.08 -0.48 -0.16
N LEU A 11 -9.19 -0.64 -0.88
CA LEU A 11 -9.72 0.41 -1.76
C LEU A 11 -10.10 1.67 -0.97
N GLY A 12 -10.67 1.51 0.22
CA GLY A 12 -10.99 2.63 1.11
C GLY A 12 -9.75 3.38 1.59
N ALA A 13 -8.68 2.69 1.95
CA ALA A 13 -7.39 3.28 2.31
C ALA A 13 -6.78 4.05 1.12
N LEU A 14 -6.70 3.40 -0.04
CA LEU A 14 -6.17 4.01 -1.27
C LEU A 14 -6.94 5.28 -1.65
N ARG A 15 -8.27 5.27 -1.53
CA ARG A 15 -9.14 6.43 -1.82
C ARG A 15 -8.83 7.63 -0.91
N ARG A 16 -8.43 7.39 0.35
CA ARG A 16 -8.06 8.44 1.32
C ARG A 16 -6.64 8.94 1.12
N GLN A 17 -5.68 8.04 0.94
CA GLN A 17 -4.26 8.36 0.83
C GLN A 17 -3.91 9.06 -0.49
N PHE A 18 -4.59 8.74 -1.59
CA PHE A 18 -4.20 9.28 -2.91
C PHE A 18 -4.28 10.83 -3.01
N PRO A 19 -5.33 11.50 -2.50
CA PRO A 19 -5.32 12.97 -2.37
C PRO A 19 -4.16 13.53 -1.56
N GLU A 20 -3.74 12.86 -0.48
CA GLU A 20 -2.60 13.28 0.34
C GLU A 20 -1.29 13.15 -0.45
N LEU A 21 -1.14 12.06 -1.22
CA LEU A 21 0.00 11.84 -2.09
C LEU A 21 0.13 12.92 -3.17
N LEU A 22 -1.00 13.40 -3.71
CA LEU A 22 -1.01 14.57 -4.60
C LEU A 22 -0.60 15.86 -3.88
N GLY A 23 -0.95 15.99 -2.60
CA GLY A 23 -0.55 17.11 -1.75
C GLY A 23 0.98 17.23 -1.58
N GLU A 24 1.69 16.10 -1.53
CA GLU A 24 3.17 16.08 -1.46
C GLU A 24 3.85 16.64 -2.73
N LEU A 25 3.13 16.73 -3.85
CA LEU A 25 3.60 17.38 -5.08
C LEU A 25 3.31 18.89 -5.10
N ALA A 26 2.50 19.40 -4.17
CA ALA A 26 2.20 20.83 -4.10
C ALA A 26 3.46 21.62 -3.66
N PRO A 27 3.76 22.77 -4.29
CA PRO A 27 4.86 23.62 -3.86
C PRO A 27 4.65 24.06 -2.41
N GLY A 28 5.52 23.62 -1.49
CA GLY A 28 5.52 24.05 -0.08
C GLY A 28 5.16 23.00 0.99
N GLY A 29 5.02 21.71 0.64
CA GLY A 29 4.79 20.65 1.63
C GLY A 29 5.94 20.53 2.65
N ARG A 30 5.66 20.85 3.92
CA ARG A 30 6.57 20.59 5.05
C ARG A 30 6.57 19.09 5.35
N SER A 31 7.69 18.41 5.10
CA SER A 31 7.91 17.07 5.67
C SER A 31 8.28 17.18 7.16
N PRO A 32 7.72 16.33 8.03
CA PRO A 32 8.19 16.16 9.40
C PRO A 32 9.53 15.40 9.50
N ALA A 33 10.04 14.86 8.38
CA ALA A 33 11.25 14.02 8.34
C ALA A 33 12.58 14.77 8.14
N VAL A 34 12.57 16.11 8.04
CA VAL A 34 13.80 16.90 7.87
C VAL A 34 14.04 17.72 9.15
N PRO A 35 15.12 17.49 9.91
CA PRO A 35 15.47 18.39 11.01
C PRO A 35 15.65 19.81 10.46
N ALA A 36 15.05 20.79 11.14
CA ALA A 36 15.05 22.18 10.72
C ALA A 36 16.48 22.68 10.46
N ALA A 37 16.78 23.05 9.22
CA ALA A 37 18.03 23.73 8.88
C ALA A 37 18.02 25.14 9.51
N THR A 38 19.15 25.53 10.11
CA THR A 38 19.41 26.84 10.69
C THR A 38 19.10 27.97 9.69
N PRO A 39 18.51 29.11 10.10
CA PRO A 39 18.13 30.16 9.15
C PRO A 39 19.37 30.86 8.59
N GLY A 40 19.69 30.59 7.32
CA GLY A 40 20.55 31.43 6.49
C GLY A 40 19.71 32.45 5.70
N PRO A 41 20.31 33.56 5.23
CA PRO A 41 19.57 34.64 4.56
C PRO A 41 18.91 34.16 3.26
N VAL A 42 17.61 34.42 3.14
CA VAL A 42 16.77 34.04 2.00
C VAL A 42 16.98 35.00 0.82
N ASN A 43 17.30 34.45 -0.34
CA ASN A 43 17.29 35.17 -1.62
C ASN A 43 15.94 34.88 -2.32
N PRO A 44 15.13 35.87 -2.73
CA PRO A 44 13.83 35.63 -3.33
C PRO A 44 13.97 35.36 -4.83
N SER A 45 14.71 34.33 -5.22
CA SER A 45 14.62 33.77 -6.56
C SER A 45 13.81 32.48 -6.46
N ARG A 46 12.62 32.52 -7.08
CA ARG A 46 11.72 31.39 -7.40
C ARG A 46 12.31 30.03 -7.04
N ALA A 47 12.14 29.62 -5.78
CA ALA A 47 12.67 28.35 -5.29
C ALA A 47 11.84 27.24 -5.95
N THR A 48 12.34 26.71 -7.06
CA THR A 48 11.86 25.46 -7.64
C THR A 48 12.27 24.37 -6.67
N ALA A 49 11.43 24.11 -5.66
CA ALA A 49 11.66 22.98 -4.75
C ALA A 49 11.89 21.73 -5.62
N PRO A 50 12.93 20.93 -5.34
CA PRO A 50 13.21 19.75 -6.15
C PRO A 50 11.95 18.89 -6.26
N LEU A 51 11.50 18.63 -7.49
CA LEU A 51 10.42 17.70 -7.75
C LEU A 51 10.76 16.38 -7.05
N ARG A 52 9.88 15.93 -6.17
CA ARG A 52 10.03 14.64 -5.50
C ARG A 52 9.71 13.54 -6.50
N LEU A 53 10.69 13.19 -7.33
CA LEU A 53 10.52 12.25 -8.46
C LEU A 53 9.88 10.93 -8.01
N HIS A 54 10.28 10.39 -6.86
CA HIS A 54 9.68 9.18 -6.29
C HIS A 54 8.18 9.32 -5.96
N VAL A 55 7.71 10.52 -5.55
CA VAL A 55 6.29 10.82 -5.35
C VAL A 55 5.58 10.89 -6.69
N SER A 56 6.18 11.58 -7.67
CA SER A 56 5.62 11.69 -9.02
C SER A 56 5.48 10.32 -9.69
N ASP A 57 6.45 9.43 -9.51
CA ASP A 57 6.43 8.07 -10.07
C ASP A 57 5.36 7.22 -9.40
N ALA A 58 5.20 7.32 -8.08
CA ALA A 58 4.12 6.65 -7.38
C ALA A 58 2.73 7.15 -7.83
N VAL A 59 2.57 8.46 -8.02
CA VAL A 59 1.31 9.04 -8.53
C VAL A 59 0.98 8.49 -9.92
N ARG A 60 1.98 8.40 -10.83
CA ARG A 60 1.79 7.84 -12.17
C ARG A 60 1.36 6.37 -12.08
N ASP A 61 2.15 5.54 -11.42
CA ASP A 61 1.90 4.11 -11.27
C ASP A 61 0.53 3.80 -10.65
N ILE A 62 0.12 4.54 -9.61
CA ILE A 62 -1.21 4.35 -9.00
C ILE A 62 -2.34 4.82 -9.93
N THR A 63 -2.11 5.89 -10.69
CA THR A 63 -3.11 6.38 -11.65
C THR A 63 -3.35 5.37 -12.77
N ASP A 64 -2.27 4.81 -13.30
CA ASP A 64 -2.30 3.79 -14.34
C ASP A 64 -2.92 2.50 -13.78
N GLY A 65 -2.45 2.02 -12.63
CA GLY A 65 -2.97 0.81 -11.99
C GLY A 65 -4.46 0.88 -11.64
N VAL A 66 -4.98 2.02 -11.14
CA VAL A 66 -6.43 2.18 -10.89
C VAL A 66 -7.23 2.23 -12.19
N THR A 67 -6.66 2.81 -13.25
CA THR A 67 -7.31 2.85 -14.56
C THR A 67 -7.41 1.44 -15.15
N GLU A 68 -6.31 0.70 -15.15
CA GLU A 68 -6.26 -0.70 -15.60
C GLU A 68 -7.19 -1.59 -14.76
N LEU A 69 -7.20 -1.43 -13.44
CA LEU A 69 -8.06 -2.20 -12.55
C LEU A 69 -9.55 -1.97 -12.84
N GLU A 70 -9.99 -0.72 -13.02
CA GLU A 70 -11.39 -0.42 -13.38
C GLU A 70 -11.75 -1.02 -14.75
N GLU A 71 -10.83 -0.96 -15.73
CA GLU A 71 -11.02 -1.55 -17.04
C GLU A 71 -11.13 -3.09 -16.97
N ALA A 72 -10.26 -3.76 -16.20
CA ALA A 72 -10.31 -5.20 -15.99
C ALA A 72 -11.60 -5.65 -15.29
N VAL A 73 -12.07 -4.90 -14.28
CA VAL A 73 -13.36 -5.16 -13.63
C VAL A 73 -14.52 -5.00 -14.61
N HIS A 74 -14.53 -3.94 -15.41
CA HIS A 74 -15.59 -3.71 -16.40
C HIS A 74 -15.63 -4.80 -17.47
N ASP A 75 -14.46 -5.16 -18.02
CA ASP A 75 -14.34 -6.22 -19.02
C ASP A 75 -14.88 -7.56 -18.47
N ARG A 76 -14.41 -7.96 -17.27
CA ARG A 76 -14.81 -9.23 -16.65
C ARG A 76 -16.29 -9.29 -16.29
N LEU A 77 -16.90 -8.16 -15.94
CA LEU A 77 -18.32 -8.04 -15.60
C LEU A 77 -19.22 -7.78 -16.83
N GLY A 78 -18.67 -7.73 -18.04
CA GLY A 78 -19.41 -7.46 -19.27
C GLY A 78 -20.01 -6.04 -19.33
N LEU A 79 -19.37 -5.07 -18.68
CA LEU A 79 -19.84 -3.69 -18.60
C LEU A 79 -19.19 -2.83 -19.70
N PRO A 80 -19.87 -1.75 -20.15
CA PRO A 80 -19.28 -0.79 -21.07
C PRO A 80 -17.99 -0.20 -20.51
N ARG A 81 -17.02 0.15 -21.37
CA ARG A 81 -15.75 0.75 -20.95
C ARG A 81 -15.98 1.98 -20.05
N PRO A 82 -15.30 2.07 -18.89
CA PRO A 82 -15.52 3.16 -17.95
C PRO A 82 -15.13 4.51 -18.56
N ARG A 83 -15.91 5.55 -18.24
CA ARG A 83 -15.58 6.93 -18.65
C ARG A 83 -14.39 7.46 -17.84
N ARG A 84 -13.56 8.30 -18.47
CA ARG A 84 -12.45 9.00 -17.79
C ARG A 84 -12.94 9.68 -16.50
N ALA A 85 -12.21 9.46 -15.42
CA ALA A 85 -12.49 10.02 -14.11
C ALA A 85 -11.19 10.14 -13.30
N ARG A 86 -11.22 10.94 -12.22
CA ARG A 86 -10.10 11.03 -11.28
C ARG A 86 -10.00 9.73 -10.47
N VAL A 87 -8.81 9.39 -10.00
CA VAL A 87 -8.52 8.15 -9.24
C VAL A 87 -9.53 7.89 -8.10
N PRO A 88 -9.86 8.84 -7.20
CA PRO A 88 -10.83 8.58 -6.13
C PRO A 88 -12.22 8.20 -6.63
N GLN A 89 -12.64 8.74 -7.77
CA GLN A 89 -13.94 8.45 -8.39
C GLN A 89 -13.94 7.05 -9.01
N ARG A 90 -12.84 6.67 -9.69
CA ARG A 90 -12.66 5.31 -10.23
C ARG A 90 -12.68 4.26 -9.13
N ILE A 91 -11.94 4.50 -8.03
CA ILE A 91 -11.97 3.63 -6.84
C ILE A 91 -13.39 3.51 -6.28
N GLY A 92 -14.13 4.63 -6.21
CA GLY A 92 -15.54 4.62 -5.79
C GLY A 92 -16.44 3.74 -6.65
N ARG A 93 -16.21 3.70 -7.97
CA ARG A 93 -16.96 2.82 -8.87
C ARG A 93 -16.61 1.36 -8.66
N VAL A 94 -15.33 1.03 -8.50
CA VAL A 94 -14.89 -0.34 -8.18
C VAL A 94 -15.47 -0.81 -6.84
N LEU A 95 -15.48 0.06 -5.82
CA LEU A 95 -16.14 -0.21 -4.53
C LEU A 95 -17.62 -0.59 -4.68
N ASN A 96 -18.35 0.12 -5.54
CA ASN A 96 -19.77 -0.15 -5.81
C ASN A 96 -20.02 -1.44 -6.63
N LEU A 97 -18.96 -2.06 -7.16
CA LEU A 97 -19.05 -3.31 -7.92
C LEU A 97 -18.60 -4.53 -7.11
N LEU A 98 -18.19 -4.36 -5.84
CA LEU A 98 -17.55 -5.45 -5.08
C LEU A 98 -18.45 -6.66 -4.85
N ASP A 99 -19.76 -6.49 -4.70
CA ASP A 99 -20.69 -7.63 -4.59
C ASP A 99 -20.63 -8.51 -5.84
N ARG A 100 -20.68 -7.90 -7.03
CA ARG A 100 -20.58 -8.60 -8.33
C ARG A 100 -19.18 -9.15 -8.59
N VAL A 101 -18.14 -8.43 -8.15
CA VAL A 101 -16.77 -8.95 -8.18
C VAL A 101 -16.65 -10.21 -7.32
N GLY A 102 -17.34 -10.26 -6.19
CA GLY A 102 -17.39 -11.43 -5.29
C GLY A 102 -17.95 -12.71 -5.93
N GLU A 103 -18.75 -12.58 -7.00
CA GLU A 103 -19.26 -13.71 -7.79
C GLU A 103 -18.17 -14.33 -8.69
N HIS A 104 -16.99 -13.70 -8.80
CA HIS A 104 -15.87 -14.13 -9.63
C HIS A 104 -14.58 -14.27 -8.80
N PRO A 105 -14.27 -15.47 -8.27
CA PRO A 105 -13.16 -15.66 -7.32
C PRO A 105 -11.80 -15.11 -7.80
N VAL A 106 -11.42 -15.43 -9.05
CA VAL A 106 -10.15 -14.95 -9.65
C VAL A 106 -10.11 -13.44 -9.78
N LEU A 107 -11.23 -12.81 -10.16
CA LEU A 107 -11.31 -11.34 -10.24
C LEU A 107 -11.22 -10.73 -8.84
N ALA A 108 -11.91 -11.31 -7.86
CA ALA A 108 -11.91 -10.82 -6.50
C ALA A 108 -10.52 -10.87 -5.85
N GLU A 109 -9.75 -11.92 -6.10
CA GLU A 109 -8.35 -12.03 -5.68
C GLU A 109 -7.47 -10.98 -6.35
N HIS A 110 -7.58 -10.85 -7.68
CA HIS A 110 -6.85 -9.84 -8.43
C HIS A 110 -7.15 -8.42 -7.91
N VAL A 111 -8.42 -8.06 -7.72
CA VAL A 111 -8.82 -6.74 -7.23
C VAL A 111 -8.28 -6.48 -5.81
N ARG A 112 -8.30 -7.49 -4.93
CA ARG A 112 -7.68 -7.39 -3.60
C ARG A 112 -6.19 -7.09 -3.72
N ASP A 113 -5.47 -7.85 -4.52
CA ASP A 113 -4.00 -7.78 -4.61
C ASP A 113 -3.54 -6.46 -5.22
N GLU A 114 -4.21 -6.01 -6.27
CA GLU A 114 -3.98 -4.71 -6.91
C GLU A 114 -4.26 -3.56 -5.93
N ALA A 115 -5.40 -3.59 -5.23
CA ALA A 115 -5.76 -2.57 -4.24
C ALA A 115 -4.73 -2.53 -3.09
N ARG A 116 -4.33 -3.70 -2.58
CA ARG A 116 -3.33 -3.84 -1.52
C ARG A 116 -1.95 -3.32 -1.98
N ARG A 117 -1.51 -3.66 -3.20
CA ARG A 117 -0.23 -3.19 -3.75
C ARG A 117 -0.19 -1.67 -3.81
N MET A 118 -1.22 -1.06 -4.39
CA MET A 118 -1.31 0.40 -4.56
C MET A 118 -1.43 1.13 -3.20
N ALA A 119 -2.28 0.66 -2.29
CA ALA A 119 -2.41 1.26 -0.95
C ALA A 119 -1.09 1.22 -0.16
N ARG A 120 -0.36 0.10 -0.21
CA ARG A 120 0.97 -0.01 0.43
C ARG A 120 1.99 0.92 -0.20
N ARG A 121 1.93 1.13 -1.52
CA ARG A 121 2.79 2.10 -2.21
C ARG A 121 2.49 3.53 -1.76
N CYS A 122 1.21 3.92 -1.66
CA CYS A 122 0.80 5.21 -1.07
C CYS A 122 1.38 5.40 0.33
N ALA A 123 1.11 4.46 1.25
CA ALA A 123 1.55 4.55 2.64
C ALA A 123 3.08 4.70 2.78
N ARG A 124 3.86 3.94 1.98
CA ARG A 124 5.33 4.06 1.97
C ARG A 124 5.81 5.44 1.55
N VAL A 125 5.19 6.02 0.52
CA VAL A 125 5.61 7.33 0.00
C VAL A 125 5.18 8.47 0.91
N LEU A 126 4.01 8.35 1.55
CA LEU A 126 3.54 9.29 2.57
C LEU A 126 4.35 9.21 3.87
N GLY A 127 5.24 8.23 4.02
CA GLY A 127 5.96 7.99 5.26
C GLY A 127 5.04 7.62 6.42
N GLU A 128 3.84 7.10 6.12
CA GLU A 128 2.92 6.60 7.14
C GLU A 128 3.61 5.47 7.91
N SER A 129 3.96 5.78 9.15
CA SER A 129 4.47 4.80 10.10
C SER A 129 3.30 4.26 10.88
N GLU A 130 2.85 3.09 10.47
CA GLU A 130 1.87 2.33 11.24
C GLU A 130 2.47 1.92 12.60
N PRO A 131 1.71 2.06 13.71
CA PRO A 131 2.16 1.60 15.01
C PRO A 131 2.29 0.08 15.00
N MET A 132 3.47 -0.41 15.37
CA MET A 132 3.75 -1.84 15.45
C MET A 132 3.72 -2.35 16.89
N THR A 133 3.11 -3.51 17.11
CA THR A 133 3.10 -4.15 18.44
C THR A 133 4.05 -5.35 18.45
N ALA A 134 4.82 -5.53 19.52
CA ALA A 134 5.63 -6.73 19.69
C ALA A 134 4.73 -7.97 19.73
N VAL A 135 5.11 -9.00 18.97
CA VAL A 135 4.48 -10.31 19.02
C VAL A 135 5.37 -11.21 19.87
N ALA A 136 4.76 -11.96 20.79
CA ALA A 136 5.49 -12.94 21.59
C ALA A 136 6.02 -14.07 20.71
N GLY A 137 7.20 -14.60 21.06
CA GLY A 137 7.84 -15.70 20.34
C GLY A 137 8.97 -15.26 19.40
N ARG A 138 9.51 -16.24 18.69
CA ARG A 138 10.66 -16.10 17.77
C ARG A 138 10.22 -16.27 16.33
N CYS A 139 10.91 -15.58 15.43
CA CYS A 139 10.73 -15.79 14.00
C CYS A 139 11.09 -17.25 13.63
N PRO A 140 10.24 -18.00 12.91
CA PRO A 140 10.53 -19.38 12.54
C PRO A 140 11.71 -19.52 11.58
N TRP A 141 12.02 -18.50 10.78
CA TRP A 141 13.09 -18.57 9.79
C TRP A 141 14.45 -18.09 10.29
N CYS A 142 14.48 -17.10 11.19
CA CYS A 142 15.75 -16.52 11.65
C CYS A 142 15.93 -16.57 13.17
N ASP A 143 15.01 -17.21 13.89
CA ASP A 143 14.98 -17.41 15.35
C ASP A 143 15.06 -16.12 16.20
N SER A 144 14.87 -14.95 15.58
CA SER A 144 14.98 -13.64 16.23
C SER A 144 13.67 -13.22 16.91
N VAL A 145 13.76 -12.49 18.02
CA VAL A 145 12.64 -11.86 18.75
C VAL A 145 12.18 -10.53 18.12
N SER A 146 12.15 -10.50 16.79
CA SER A 146 11.85 -9.32 15.97
C SER A 146 10.50 -9.39 15.27
N LEU A 147 9.58 -10.23 15.75
CA LEU A 147 8.22 -10.26 15.22
C LEU A 147 7.43 -9.03 15.67
N ARG A 148 6.75 -8.42 14.71
CA ARG A 148 5.93 -7.22 14.92
C ARG A 148 4.61 -7.38 14.20
N ALA A 149 3.52 -7.12 14.92
CA ALA A 149 2.18 -7.01 14.36
C ALA A 149 1.99 -5.59 13.82
N PHE A 150 1.49 -5.52 12.60
CA PHE A 150 1.07 -4.32 11.90
C PHE A 150 -0.46 -4.39 11.77
N PRO A 151 -1.22 -3.73 12.67
CA PRO A 151 -2.69 -3.83 12.75
C PRO A 151 -3.45 -3.41 11.48
N GLU A 152 -3.07 -2.29 10.87
CA GLU A 152 -3.61 -1.79 9.60
C GLU A 152 -3.25 -2.73 8.45
N ARG A 153 -2.02 -3.26 8.42
CA ARG A 153 -1.63 -4.27 7.42
C ARG A 153 -2.22 -5.66 7.68
N ARG A 154 -2.79 -5.87 8.87
CA ARG A 154 -3.23 -7.16 9.41
C ARG A 154 -2.20 -8.28 9.23
N ALA A 155 -0.94 -7.90 9.35
CA ALA A 155 0.17 -8.77 9.07
C ALA A 155 1.11 -8.79 10.26
N VAL A 156 1.76 -9.93 10.47
CA VAL A 156 2.96 -10.01 11.29
C VAL A 156 4.15 -10.06 10.34
N LEU A 157 5.22 -9.33 10.68
CA LEU A 157 6.49 -9.34 9.94
C LEU A 157 7.63 -9.56 10.92
N CYS A 158 8.68 -10.24 10.45
CA CYS A 158 9.98 -10.18 11.10
C CYS A 158 10.71 -8.92 10.65
N ILE A 159 11.02 -8.00 11.57
CA ILE A 159 11.72 -6.74 11.24
C ILE A 159 13.25 -6.89 11.18
N ASN A 160 13.79 -8.09 11.40
CA ASN A 160 15.22 -8.35 11.21
C ASN A 160 15.57 -8.19 9.71
N PRO A 161 16.46 -7.24 9.34
CA PRO A 161 16.79 -6.98 7.94
C PRO A 161 17.40 -8.18 7.20
N GLY A 162 18.06 -9.08 7.94
CA GLY A 162 18.64 -10.31 7.38
C GLY A 162 17.65 -11.47 7.22
N CYS A 163 16.42 -11.35 7.72
CA CYS A 163 15.45 -12.45 7.67
C CYS A 163 14.94 -12.69 6.25
N ARG A 164 14.95 -13.95 5.82
CA ARG A 164 14.42 -14.45 4.54
C ARG A 164 13.68 -15.76 4.83
N CYS A 165 12.56 -16.01 4.16
CA CYS A 165 11.86 -17.28 4.29
C CYS A 165 12.35 -18.30 3.25
N ASP A 166 12.02 -19.57 3.50
CA ASP A 166 12.38 -20.67 2.59
C ASP A 166 11.37 -20.86 1.45
N ASP A 167 10.23 -20.17 1.48
CA ASP A 167 9.24 -20.19 0.41
C ASP A 167 9.84 -19.65 -0.90
N PRO A 168 9.96 -20.47 -1.97
CA PRO A 168 10.58 -20.07 -3.22
C PRO A 168 9.80 -18.99 -3.98
N GLU A 169 8.49 -18.88 -3.76
CA GLU A 169 7.62 -17.91 -4.43
C GLU A 169 7.49 -16.59 -3.65
N CYS A 170 8.14 -16.47 -2.49
CA CYS A 170 8.05 -15.27 -1.67
C CYS A 170 9.11 -14.22 -2.07
N ASP A 171 8.63 -13.05 -2.48
CA ASP A 171 9.43 -11.88 -2.87
C ASP A 171 10.48 -11.45 -1.82
N CYS A 172 10.32 -11.81 -0.54
CA CYS A 172 11.31 -11.46 0.47
C CYS A 172 12.70 -12.00 0.15
N ARG A 173 12.81 -13.09 -0.61
CA ARG A 173 14.10 -13.71 -1.02
C ARG A 173 14.93 -12.80 -1.92
N THR A 174 14.28 -12.05 -2.80
CA THR A 174 14.93 -11.30 -3.89
C THR A 174 14.83 -9.79 -3.68
N ASP A 175 13.79 -9.29 -3.02
CA ASP A 175 13.59 -7.87 -2.74
C ASP A 175 13.94 -7.54 -1.26
N PRO A 176 15.05 -6.80 -1.00
CA PRO A 176 15.42 -6.39 0.34
C PRO A 176 14.46 -5.36 0.98
N ALA A 177 13.51 -4.79 0.23
CA ALA A 177 12.40 -4.00 0.77
C ALA A 177 11.17 -4.86 1.13
N HIS A 178 11.09 -6.10 0.63
CA HIS A 178 10.00 -7.03 0.94
C HIS A 178 10.36 -7.88 2.17
N ARG A 179 9.38 -8.10 3.05
CA ARG A 179 9.48 -9.02 4.20
C ARG A 179 8.34 -10.00 4.10
N HIS A 180 8.63 -11.27 4.39
CA HIS A 180 7.57 -12.28 4.48
C HIS A 180 6.50 -11.81 5.47
N ALA A 181 5.24 -11.93 5.06
CA ALA A 181 4.10 -11.47 5.80
C ALA A 181 3.15 -12.61 6.10
N TRP A 182 3.01 -12.93 7.38
CA TRP A 182 1.96 -13.84 7.85
C TRP A 182 0.67 -13.06 8.05
N GLN A 183 -0.47 -13.61 7.63
CA GLN A 183 -1.76 -13.11 8.10
C GLN A 183 -1.89 -13.44 9.60
N ARG A 184 -2.63 -12.61 10.35
CA ARG A 184 -2.72 -12.76 11.83
C ARG A 184 -3.15 -14.16 12.29
N HIS A 185 -3.91 -14.87 11.47
CA HIS A 185 -4.40 -16.23 11.74
C HIS A 185 -3.48 -17.36 11.26
N GLU A 186 -2.39 -17.04 10.56
CA GLU A 186 -1.41 -18.00 10.02
C GLU A 186 -0.10 -18.02 10.83
N LEU A 187 -0.11 -17.43 12.03
CA LEU A 187 1.07 -17.37 12.88
C LEU A 187 1.57 -18.78 13.24
N PRO A 188 2.85 -19.09 13.02
CA PRO A 188 3.47 -20.31 13.54
C PRO A 188 3.51 -20.23 15.07
N GLY A 189 2.79 -21.14 15.74
CA GLY A 189 2.73 -21.21 17.20
C GLY A 189 1.47 -20.67 17.86
N GLY A 190 0.39 -20.44 17.10
CA GLY A 190 -1.01 -20.43 17.56
C GLY A 190 -1.30 -19.81 18.94
N GLU A 191 -1.73 -18.55 18.91
CA GLU A 191 -2.63 -17.83 19.83
C GLU A 191 -2.11 -16.43 20.19
N VAL A 192 -2.94 -15.43 19.86
CA VAL A 192 -3.12 -14.20 20.65
C VAL A 192 -4.60 -13.93 20.76
#